data_AF-A0A962IFM2-F1
#
_entry.id   AF-A0A962IFM2-F1
#
_cell.length_a   1.000
_cell.length_b   1.000
_cell.length_c   1.000
_cell.angle_alpha   90.00
_cell.angle_beta   90.00
_cell.angle_gamma   90.00
#
_symmetry.space_group_name_H-M   'P 1'
#
loop_
_entity.id
_entity.type
_entity.pdbx_description
1 polymer ?
#
loop_
_entity_poly.entity_id
_entity_poly.type
_entity_poly.pdbx_seq_one_letter_code
_entity_poly.pdbx_strand_id
1 'polypeptide(L)'
;MPTLNIQRRSATTTTPPQAREHVPPVAKLIDVSTCIGCKACQVACMEWNDLRAEVGHNVGVYDNPADLDDQTWTLMRFSEVEQNERLEWLIRKDGCMHCADPGCLKA
;
A
#
# COMPACT_ATOMS: atom_id res chain seq x y z
N MET A 1 9.62 19.67 23.63
CA MET A 1 9.48 18.41 22.88
C MET A 1 8.27 18.52 21.96
N PRO A 2 8.49 18.62 20.64
CA PRO A 2 7.66 17.89 19.70
C PRO A 2 8.54 17.30 18.58
N THR A 3 8.78 15.98 18.59
CA THR A 3 9.57 15.30 17.56
C THR A 3 8.75 14.23 16.88
N LEU A 4 7.89 14.63 15.93
CA LEU A 4 7.34 13.77 14.88
C LEU A 4 7.05 14.63 13.63
N ASN A 5 8.11 15.19 13.02
CA ASN A 5 7.95 15.91 11.75
C ASN A 5 7.70 14.91 10.63
N ILE A 6 6.48 14.88 10.10
CA ILE A 6 6.14 14.11 8.91
C ILE A 6 6.84 14.75 7.72
N GLN A 7 7.87 14.08 7.19
CA GLN A 7 8.79 14.64 6.19
C GLN A 7 8.20 14.67 4.77
N ARG A 8 7.29 13.75 4.43
CA ARG A 8 6.48 13.77 3.19
C ARG A 8 5.18 12.99 3.44
N ARG A 9 4.03 13.61 3.19
CA ARG A 9 2.73 12.92 3.05
C ARG A 9 2.50 12.69 1.56
N SER A 10 2.23 11.45 1.16
CA SER A 10 1.76 11.17 -0.19
C SER A 10 0.37 11.75 -0.39
N ALA A 11 0.06 12.25 -1.59
CA ALA A 11 -1.27 12.70 -1.98
C ALA A 11 -1.91 13.74 -1.02
N THR A 12 -1.09 14.60 -0.39
CA THR A 12 -1.60 15.71 0.42
C THR A 12 -1.70 16.98 -0.41
N THR A 13 -2.70 17.82 -0.11
CA THR A 13 -2.82 19.18 -0.65
C THR A 13 -1.91 20.18 0.06
N THR A 14 -1.27 19.78 1.17
CA THR A 14 -0.40 20.65 1.96
C THR A 14 0.99 20.73 1.34
N THR A 15 1.47 21.94 1.09
CA THR A 15 2.82 22.18 0.60
C THR A 15 3.86 21.65 1.59
N PRO A 16 4.81 20.79 1.17
CA PRO A 16 5.85 20.32 2.06
C PRO A 16 6.73 21.49 2.52
N PRO A 17 7.26 21.45 3.77
CA PRO A 17 8.16 22.48 4.25
C PRO A 17 9.39 22.57 3.33
N GLN A 18 9.64 23.75 2.77
CA GLN A 18 10.72 24.00 1.81
C GLN A 18 12.11 24.16 2.45
N ALA A 19 12.24 23.85 3.74
CA ALA A 19 13.49 24.03 4.50
C ALA A 19 14.65 23.12 4.03
N ARG A 20 14.42 22.18 3.11
CA ARG A 20 15.44 21.28 2.56
C ARG A 20 15.33 21.21 1.04
N GLU A 21 16.31 21.80 0.36
CA GLU A 21 16.38 21.84 -1.12
C GLU A 21 16.88 20.53 -1.75
N HIS A 22 17.54 19.66 -0.98
CA HIS A 22 18.05 18.37 -1.46
C HIS A 22 17.59 17.22 -0.56
N VAL A 23 16.55 16.51 -1.01
CA VAL A 23 16.06 15.29 -0.36
C VAL A 23 16.36 14.13 -1.30
N PRO A 24 17.13 13.11 -0.86
CA PRO A 24 17.42 11.97 -1.71
C PRO A 24 16.12 11.23 -2.08
N PRO A 25 16.03 10.67 -3.30
CA PRO A 25 14.90 9.83 -3.67
C PRO A 25 14.83 8.62 -2.73
N VAL A 26 13.60 8.20 -2.43
CA VAL A 26 13.32 7.04 -1.58
C VAL A 26 12.50 6.03 -2.36
N ALA A 27 12.64 4.76 -2.00
CA ALA A 27 11.87 3.66 -2.58
C ALA A 27 11.36 2.73 -1.48
N LYS A 28 10.31 1.96 -1.79
CA LYS A 28 9.80 0.90 -0.94
C LYS A 28 9.96 -0.42 -1.68
N LEU A 29 10.79 -1.31 -1.14
CA LEU A 29 10.94 -2.67 -1.64
C LEU A 29 9.89 -3.56 -0.94
N ILE A 30 9.13 -4.30 -1.74
CA ILE A 30 8.22 -5.33 -1.26
C ILE A 30 8.73 -6.63 -1.87
N ASP A 31 9.44 -7.42 -1.06
CA ASP A 31 9.83 -8.77 -1.45
C ASP A 31 8.65 -9.73 -1.22
N VAL A 32 8.05 -10.19 -2.32
CA VAL A 32 6.89 -11.08 -2.27
C VAL A 32 7.26 -12.52 -1.90
N SER A 33 8.54 -12.91 -2.06
CA SER A 33 8.99 -14.28 -1.72
C SER A 33 9.02 -14.56 -0.22
N THR A 34 9.06 -13.49 0.59
CA THR A 34 9.05 -13.55 2.06
C THR A 34 7.72 -13.08 2.67
N CYS A 35 6.75 -12.70 1.82
CA CYS A 35 5.45 -12.25 2.29
C CYS A 35 4.59 -13.42 2.78
N ILE A 36 4.01 -13.29 3.97
CA ILE A 36 3.18 -14.32 4.60
C ILE A 36 1.67 -14.01 4.59
N GLY A 37 1.24 -12.97 3.87
CA GLY A 37 -0.19 -12.63 3.76
C GLY A 37 -0.89 -12.18 5.04
N CYS A 38 -0.16 -11.74 6.08
CA CYS A 38 -0.74 -11.43 7.40
C CYS A 38 -1.66 -10.19 7.45
N LYS A 39 -1.73 -9.40 6.37
CA LYS A 39 -2.49 -8.13 6.27
C LYS A 39 -2.11 -7.04 7.28
N ALA A 40 -1.06 -7.20 8.09
CA ALA A 40 -0.63 -6.18 9.05
C ALA A 40 -0.32 -4.83 8.39
N CYS A 41 0.21 -4.84 7.16
CA CYS A 41 0.47 -3.62 6.40
C CYS A 41 -0.81 -2.86 6.00
N GLN A 42 -1.95 -3.54 5.82
CA GLN A 42 -3.24 -2.88 5.62
C GLN A 42 -3.67 -2.17 6.90
N VAL A 43 -3.68 -2.90 8.02
CA VAL A 43 -4.08 -2.37 9.33
C VAL A 43 -3.22 -1.17 9.73
N ALA A 44 -1.89 -1.28 9.61
CA ALA A 44 -0.98 -0.18 9.92
C ALA A 44 -1.19 1.05 9.00
N CYS A 45 -1.48 0.84 7.71
CA CYS A 45 -1.78 1.94 6.80
C CYS A 45 -3.07 2.66 7.20
N MET A 46 -4.11 1.91 7.56
CA MET A 46 -5.40 2.47 7.97
C MET A 46 -5.30 3.18 9.32
N GLU A 47 -4.57 2.59 10.27
CA GLU A 47 -4.34 3.18 11.59
C GLU A 47 -3.57 4.50 11.48
N TRP A 48 -2.44 4.50 10.79
CA TRP A 48 -1.62 5.72 10.63
C TRP A 48 -2.33 6.86 9.87
N ASN A 49 -3.19 6.53 8.91
CA ASN A 49 -3.87 7.52 8.07
C ASN A 49 -5.33 7.77 8.48
N ASP A 50 -5.76 7.26 9.65
CA ASP A 50 -7.12 7.42 10.16
C ASP A 50 -8.23 6.96 9.19
N LEU A 51 -7.95 5.95 8.38
CA LEU A 51 -8.91 5.40 7.41
C LEU A 51 -9.82 4.37 8.08
N ARG A 52 -11.09 4.34 7.66
CA ARG A 52 -12.10 3.42 8.21
C ARG A 52 -12.90 2.83 7.06
N ALA A 53 -12.41 1.71 6.53
CA ALA A 53 -13.17 0.91 5.58
C ALA A 53 -14.34 0.22 6.30
N GLU A 54 -15.45 0.05 5.59
CA GLU A 54 -16.60 -0.69 6.08
C GLU A 54 -16.27 -2.17 6.29
N VAL A 55 -17.05 -2.84 7.16
CA VAL A 55 -16.91 -4.28 7.37
C VAL A 55 -17.43 -5.01 6.13
N GLY A 56 -16.52 -5.61 5.36
CA GLY A 56 -16.85 -6.35 4.14
C GLY A 56 -17.45 -7.74 4.38
N HIS A 57 -17.65 -8.46 3.28
CA HIS A 57 -18.13 -9.85 3.28
C HIS A 57 -17.10 -10.79 2.65
N ASN A 58 -17.13 -12.07 3.01
CA ASN A 58 -16.31 -13.08 2.36
C ASN A 58 -17.05 -13.61 1.10
N VAL A 59 -16.36 -13.63 -0.04
CA VAL A 59 -16.90 -14.10 -1.34
C VAL A 59 -16.18 -15.36 -1.85
N GLY A 60 -15.54 -16.11 -0.95
CA GLY A 60 -14.80 -17.34 -1.29
C GLY A 60 -13.29 -17.14 -1.50
N VAL A 61 -12.77 -15.93 -1.26
CA VAL A 61 -11.33 -15.62 -1.33
C VAL A 61 -10.86 -14.90 -0.06
N TYR A 62 -9.54 -14.86 0.12
CA TYR A 62 -8.91 -14.21 1.28
C TYR A 62 -8.82 -12.69 1.12
N ASP A 63 -8.88 -12.17 -0.10
CA ASP A 63 -8.90 -10.75 -0.43
C ASP A 63 -10.07 -10.06 0.28
N ASN A 64 -9.75 -9.12 1.17
CA ASN A 64 -10.73 -8.28 1.85
C ASN A 64 -10.02 -7.04 2.42
N PRO A 65 -10.43 -5.80 2.09
CA PRO A 65 -11.46 -5.42 1.10
C PRO A 65 -11.24 -6.00 -0.31
N ALA A 66 -12.27 -6.01 -1.16
CA ALA A 66 -12.18 -6.63 -2.48
C ALA A 66 -11.26 -5.85 -3.45
N ASP A 67 -11.19 -4.53 -3.29
CA ASP A 67 -10.32 -3.67 -4.08
C ASP A 67 -9.83 -2.45 -3.27
N LEU A 68 -8.97 -1.64 -3.89
CA LEU A 68 -8.57 -0.33 -3.38
C LEU A 68 -9.74 0.65 -3.50
N ASP A 69 -9.90 1.51 -2.50
CA ASP A 69 -10.87 2.61 -2.48
C ASP A 69 -10.30 3.81 -1.70
N ASP A 70 -11.13 4.82 -1.45
CA ASP A 70 -10.74 6.02 -0.72
C ASP A 70 -10.40 5.76 0.77
N GLN A 71 -10.85 4.63 1.33
CA GLN A 71 -10.56 4.16 2.69
C GLN A 71 -9.53 3.02 2.75
N THR A 72 -9.10 2.49 1.61
CA THR A 72 -8.24 1.30 1.48
C THR A 72 -7.10 1.57 0.49
N TRP A 73 -6.04 2.24 0.94
CA TRP A 73 -4.93 2.66 0.07
C TRP A 73 -3.90 1.57 -0.22
N THR A 74 -3.97 0.47 0.53
CA THR A 74 -3.15 -0.70 0.27
C THR A 74 -3.95 -1.96 0.57
N LEU A 75 -3.74 -2.99 -0.24
CA LEU A 75 -4.49 -4.22 -0.18
C LEU A 75 -3.57 -5.42 -0.38
N MET A 76 -3.75 -6.50 0.37
CA MET A 76 -3.13 -7.79 0.08
C MET A 76 -3.97 -8.53 -0.96
N ARG A 77 -3.34 -8.92 -2.06
CA ARG A 77 -3.95 -9.76 -3.09
C ARG A 77 -3.40 -11.17 -3.02
N PHE A 78 -4.31 -12.13 -3.17
CA PHE A 78 -4.00 -13.56 -3.12
C PHE A 78 -4.32 -14.20 -4.47
N SER A 79 -3.42 -15.02 -4.99
CA SER A 79 -3.62 -15.73 -6.26
C SER A 79 -3.10 -17.15 -6.12
N GLU A 80 -4.01 -18.12 -6.21
CA GLU A 80 -3.67 -19.53 -6.26
C GLU A 80 -3.43 -19.91 -7.71
N VAL A 81 -2.26 -20.50 -7.99
CA VAL A 81 -1.88 -20.93 -9.34
C VAL A 81 -1.24 -22.31 -9.28
N GLU A 82 -1.50 -23.14 -10.28
CA GLU A 82 -0.73 -24.36 -10.48
C GLU A 82 0.43 -24.07 -11.43
N GLN A 83 1.65 -24.21 -10.94
CA GLN A 83 2.87 -24.08 -11.74
C GLN A 83 3.78 -25.26 -11.48
N ASN A 84 4.37 -25.82 -12.54
CA ASN A 84 5.29 -26.95 -12.46
C ASN A 84 4.72 -28.13 -11.64
N GLU A 85 3.43 -28.44 -11.85
CA GLU A 85 2.70 -29.52 -11.14
C GLU A 85 2.62 -29.32 -9.62
N ARG A 86 2.72 -28.07 -9.14
CA ARG A 86 2.62 -27.70 -7.73
C ARG A 86 1.66 -26.52 -7.55
N LEU A 87 0.95 -26.52 -6.44
CA LEU A 87 0.18 -25.36 -6.00
C LEU A 87 1.13 -24.30 -5.46
N GLU A 88 1.08 -23.11 -6.04
CA GLU A 88 1.72 -21.91 -5.52
C GLU A 88 0.65 -20.92 -5.07
N TRP A 89 0.89 -20.30 -3.91
CA TRP A 89 0.04 -19.23 -3.40
C TRP A 89 0.80 -17.91 -3.49
N LEU A 90 0.51 -17.15 -4.53
CA LEU A 90 1.17 -15.89 -4.82
C LEU A 90 0.48 -14.76 -4.06
N ILE A 91 1.24 -14.11 -3.18
CA ILE A 91 0.73 -13.09 -2.28
C ILE A 91 1.45 -11.77 -2.55
N ARG A 92 0.70 -10.73 -2.91
CA ARG A 92 1.27 -9.43 -3.27
C ARG A 92 0.56 -8.30 -2.54
N LYS A 93 1.34 -7.40 -1.94
CA LYS A 93 0.84 -6.11 -1.48
C LYS A 93 0.64 -5.18 -2.67
N ASP A 94 -0.57 -4.68 -2.83
CA ASP A 94 -0.97 -3.74 -3.86
C ASP A 94 -1.18 -2.32 -3.31
N GLY A 95 -1.02 -1.31 -4.16
CA GLY A 95 -1.16 0.11 -3.84
C GLY A 95 -0.36 1.00 -4.80
N CYS A 96 -0.39 2.32 -4.59
CA CYS A 96 0.32 3.27 -5.45
C CYS A 96 1.82 2.93 -5.60
N MET A 97 2.31 2.90 -6.85
CA MET A 97 3.69 2.58 -7.19
C MET A 97 4.64 3.77 -7.09
N HIS A 98 4.13 4.99 -6.87
CA HIS A 98 4.94 6.21 -6.82
C HIS A 98 5.87 6.35 -8.04
N CYS A 99 5.29 6.24 -9.22
CA CYS A 99 6.02 6.25 -10.49
C CYS A 99 6.92 7.49 -10.60
N ALA A 100 8.13 7.30 -11.13
CA ALA A 100 9.04 8.41 -11.45
C ALA A 100 8.42 9.36 -12.49
N ASP A 101 7.55 8.81 -13.36
CA ASP A 101 6.77 9.54 -14.34
C ASP A 101 5.27 9.25 -14.16
N PRO A 102 4.56 9.96 -13.27
CA PRO A 102 3.21 9.60 -12.84
C PRO A 102 2.13 9.95 -13.87
N GLY A 103 1.58 8.94 -14.54
CA GLY A 103 0.48 9.11 -15.49
C GLY A 103 -0.77 9.74 -14.87
N CYS A 104 -1.07 9.45 -13.60
CA CYS A 104 -2.19 10.06 -12.88
C CYS A 104 -2.07 11.57 -12.66
N LEU A 105 -0.86 12.14 -12.68
CA LEU A 105 -0.64 13.58 -12.59
C LEU A 105 -0.74 14.27 -13.96
N LYS A 106 -0.42 13.54 -15.04
CA LYS A 106 -0.43 14.07 -16.40
C LYS A 106 -1.82 14.11 -17.04
N ALA A 107 -2.72 13.24 -16.57
CA ALA A 107 -4.05 13.05 -17.13
C ALA A 107 -4.97 14.27 -16.94
#